data_AF-A0A4Q5R6E4-F1
#
_entry.id   AF-A0A4Q5R6E4-F1
#
_cell.length_a   1.000
_cell.length_b   1.000
_cell.length_c   1.000
_cell.angle_alpha   90.00
_cell.angle_beta   90.00
_cell.angle_gamma   90.00
#
_symmetry.space_group_name_H-M   'P 1'
#
loop_
_entity.id
_entity.type
_entity.pdbx_description
1 polymer ?
#
loop_
_entity_poly.entity_id
_entity_poly.type
_entity_poly.pdbx_seq_one_letter_code
_entity_poly.pdbx_strand_id
1 'polypeptide(L)'
;MTISFTASVLASASAPAVAVSVRHLAAFRAFARERGESLGDEGDEFLAYNFEARVCPWSLASVCAIFDHDPGVIAVVEEAQFRGLNIRFWRNETRGAVMMSVAKSIDGSASIDLSNDNAYALLDALGIDRDDCGQIGLSELRTIVTDPARRSRLDTDGLGRYADQLERLATVERTEDEVHVVWG
;
A
#
# COMPACT_ATOMS: atom_id res chain seq x y z
N MET A 1 -1.70 17.91 -11.27
CA MET A 1 -1.01 17.25 -10.15
C MET A 1 -2.08 16.60 -9.30
N THR A 2 -1.79 15.43 -8.75
CA THR A 2 -2.72 14.62 -7.96
C THR A 2 -2.08 14.22 -6.66
N ILE A 3 -2.89 14.05 -5.61
CA ILE A 3 -2.49 13.53 -4.30
C ILE A 3 -3.22 12.20 -4.11
N SER A 4 -2.47 11.16 -3.75
CA SER A 4 -3.00 9.80 -3.59
C SER A 4 -3.16 9.47 -2.11
N PHE A 5 -4.36 9.09 -1.68
CA PHE A 5 -4.65 8.66 -0.32
C PHE A 5 -4.67 7.14 -0.24
N THR A 6 -3.86 6.54 0.63
CA THR A 6 -3.73 5.08 0.77
C THR A 6 -3.70 4.65 2.23
N ALA A 7 -4.11 3.41 2.51
CA ALA A 7 -4.01 2.83 3.85
C ALA A 7 -2.63 2.19 4.04
N SER A 8 -1.96 2.52 5.14
CA SER A 8 -0.59 2.10 5.44
C SER A 8 -0.41 1.77 6.91
N VAL A 9 0.48 0.84 7.19
CA VAL A 9 1.00 0.55 8.53
C VAL A 9 2.32 1.29 8.75
N LEU A 10 2.49 1.91 9.92
CA LEU A 10 3.73 2.62 10.26
C LEU A 10 4.77 1.73 10.96
N ALA A 11 4.31 0.65 11.60
CA ALA A 11 5.17 -0.32 12.26
C ALA A 11 6.16 -0.94 11.28
N SER A 12 7.41 -1.09 11.72
CA SER A 12 8.47 -1.65 10.89
C SER A 12 8.27 -3.16 10.66
N ALA A 13 8.86 -3.67 9.58
CA ALA A 13 8.94 -5.10 9.35
C ALA A 13 9.86 -5.76 10.38
N SER A 14 9.49 -6.94 10.88
CA SER A 14 10.37 -7.76 11.73
C SER A 14 11.37 -8.56 10.89
N ALA A 15 10.91 -9.08 9.74
CA ALA A 15 11.71 -9.78 8.76
C ALA A 15 12.67 -8.79 8.07
N PRO A 16 13.98 -9.10 8.02
CA PRO A 16 14.94 -8.26 7.32
C PRO A 16 14.71 -8.32 5.81
N ALA A 17 15.08 -7.24 5.13
CA ALA A 17 15.12 -7.22 3.67
C ALA A 17 16.07 -8.32 3.14
N VAL A 18 15.59 -9.07 2.15
CA VAL A 18 16.33 -10.18 1.52
C VAL A 18 16.69 -9.84 0.08
N ALA A 19 17.88 -10.28 -0.35
CA ALA A 19 18.27 -10.14 -1.75
C ALA A 19 17.70 -11.29 -2.58
N VAL A 20 17.07 -10.97 -3.70
CA VAL A 20 16.54 -11.94 -4.67
C VAL A 20 17.22 -11.77 -6.01
N SER A 21 17.30 -12.85 -6.79
CA SER A 21 17.88 -12.78 -8.13
C SER A 21 16.89 -12.17 -9.13
N VAL A 22 17.41 -11.57 -10.21
CA VAL A 22 16.58 -11.12 -11.34
C VAL A 22 15.79 -12.29 -11.96
N ARG A 23 16.36 -13.51 -11.92
CA ARG A 23 15.67 -14.73 -12.37
C ARG A 23 14.44 -15.02 -11.51
N HIS A 24 14.58 -14.93 -10.19
CA HIS A 24 13.46 -15.12 -9.27
C HIS A 24 12.39 -14.05 -9.46
N LEU A 25 12.79 -12.79 -9.63
CA LEU A 25 11.86 -11.69 -9.91
C LEU A 25 11.08 -11.93 -11.22
N ALA A 26 11.75 -12.36 -12.28
CA ALA A 26 11.11 -12.66 -13.56
C ALA A 26 10.13 -13.84 -13.44
N ALA A 27 10.49 -14.89 -12.70
CA ALA A 27 9.60 -16.03 -12.43
C ALA A 27 8.39 -15.61 -11.59
N PHE A 28 8.58 -14.75 -10.59
CA PHE A 28 7.50 -14.18 -9.78
C PHE A 28 6.53 -13.34 -10.62
N ARG A 29 7.04 -12.53 -11.54
CA ARG A 29 6.20 -11.78 -12.51
C ARG A 29 5.40 -12.70 -13.42
N ALA A 30 6.03 -13.74 -13.95
CA ALA A 30 5.32 -14.72 -14.78
C ALA A 30 4.19 -15.39 -13.99
N PHE A 31 4.48 -15.80 -12.75
CA PHE A 31 3.50 -16.37 -11.83
C PHE A 31 2.32 -15.43 -11.54
N ALA A 32 2.59 -14.14 -11.30
CA ALA A 32 1.55 -13.13 -11.09
C ALA A 32 0.70 -12.90 -12.36
N ARG A 33 1.35 -12.86 -13.53
CA ARG A 33 0.70 -12.65 -14.83
C ARG A 33 -0.28 -13.77 -15.16
N GLU A 34 0.06 -15.02 -14.85
CA GLU A 34 -0.85 -16.18 -14.98
C GLU A 34 -2.11 -16.04 -14.13
N ARG A 35 -2.07 -15.19 -13.09
CA ARG A 35 -3.19 -14.91 -12.17
C ARG A 35 -3.88 -13.57 -12.47
N GLY A 36 -3.53 -12.93 -13.58
CA GLY A 36 -4.13 -11.67 -14.02
C GLY A 36 -3.53 -10.43 -13.36
N GLU A 37 -2.40 -10.53 -12.65
CA GLU A 37 -1.71 -9.40 -12.05
C GLU A 37 -0.48 -9.00 -12.88
N SER A 38 -0.38 -7.70 -13.21
CA SER A 38 0.80 -7.12 -13.86
C SER A 38 1.60 -6.33 -12.84
N LEU A 39 2.86 -6.70 -12.64
CA LEU A 39 3.70 -6.16 -11.56
C LEU A 39 4.88 -5.35 -12.09
N GLY A 40 4.90 -4.06 -11.74
CA GLY A 40 5.86 -3.08 -12.24
C GLY A 40 5.61 -2.70 -13.71
N ASP A 41 6.46 -1.83 -14.23
CA ASP A 41 6.50 -1.46 -15.65
C ASP A 41 7.86 -1.87 -16.23
N GLU A 42 7.88 -2.90 -17.07
CA GLU A 42 9.12 -3.38 -17.70
C GLU A 42 9.64 -2.42 -18.80
N GLY A 43 8.86 -1.42 -19.19
CA GLY A 43 9.26 -0.35 -20.10
C GLY A 43 10.00 0.81 -19.44
N ASP A 44 9.98 0.90 -18.10
CA ASP A 44 10.66 1.92 -17.31
C ASP A 44 11.64 1.26 -16.33
N GLU A 45 12.94 1.57 -16.41
CA GLU A 45 13.95 0.89 -15.59
C GLU A 45 13.73 1.09 -14.09
N PHE A 46 13.21 2.25 -13.67
CA PHE A 46 12.96 2.52 -12.26
C PHE A 46 11.76 1.69 -11.77
N LEU A 47 10.64 1.74 -12.48
CA LEU A 47 9.42 0.99 -12.14
C LEU A 47 9.56 -0.52 -12.34
N ALA A 48 10.50 -0.94 -13.19
CA ALA A 48 10.87 -2.35 -13.37
C ALA A 48 11.51 -2.95 -12.11
N TYR A 49 11.92 -2.17 -11.12
CA TYR A 49 12.43 -2.72 -9.87
C TYR A 49 11.79 -2.12 -8.63
N ASN A 50 11.12 -0.98 -8.74
CA ASN A 50 10.47 -0.29 -7.62
C ASN A 50 8.96 -0.45 -7.71
N PHE A 51 8.45 -1.55 -7.16
CA PHE A 51 7.02 -1.83 -7.13
C PHE A 51 6.63 -2.66 -5.91
N GLU A 52 5.35 -2.67 -5.60
CA GLU A 52 4.78 -3.51 -4.55
C GLU A 52 3.89 -4.58 -5.18
N ALA A 53 3.79 -5.73 -4.52
CA ALA A 53 3.03 -6.87 -5.01
C ALA A 53 2.20 -7.46 -3.89
N ARG A 54 0.97 -7.85 -4.23
CA ARG A 54 0.10 -8.62 -3.38
C ARG A 54 0.66 -10.02 -3.22
N VAL A 55 0.54 -10.59 -2.02
CA VAL A 55 0.93 -11.98 -1.76
C VAL A 55 -0.11 -12.75 -0.96
N CYS A 56 -0.99 -12.07 -0.24
CA CYS A 56 -2.07 -12.67 0.54
C CYS A 56 -3.01 -13.57 -0.29
N PRO A 57 -3.31 -13.28 -1.56
CA PRO A 57 -4.18 -14.16 -2.36
C PRO A 57 -3.54 -15.50 -2.74
N TRP A 58 -2.24 -15.69 -2.51
CA TRP A 58 -1.49 -16.83 -3.05
C TRP A 58 -1.01 -17.76 -1.95
N SER A 59 -0.87 -19.04 -2.26
CA SER A 59 -0.34 -19.98 -1.28
C SER A 59 1.14 -19.67 -0.99
N LEU A 60 1.50 -19.64 0.30
CA LEU A 60 2.88 -19.44 0.75
C LEU A 60 3.83 -20.42 0.06
N ALA A 61 3.43 -21.69 -0.04
CA ALA A 61 4.23 -22.74 -0.69
C ALA A 61 4.53 -22.42 -2.17
N SER A 62 3.54 -21.93 -2.93
CA SER A 62 3.72 -21.56 -4.33
C SER A 62 4.68 -20.38 -4.49
N VAL A 63 4.52 -19.34 -3.65
CA VAL A 63 5.42 -18.18 -3.70
C VAL A 63 6.83 -18.60 -3.32
N CYS A 64 7.02 -19.32 -2.22
CA CYS A 64 8.33 -19.75 -1.74
C CYS A 64 9.05 -20.69 -2.71
N ALA A 65 8.33 -21.53 -3.45
CA ALA A 65 8.92 -22.40 -4.47
C ALA A 65 9.60 -21.61 -5.60
N ILE A 66 9.08 -20.43 -5.95
CA ILE A 66 9.67 -19.53 -6.96
C ILE A 66 11.07 -19.06 -6.53
N PHE A 67 11.28 -18.93 -5.21
CA PHE A 67 12.51 -18.44 -4.62
C PHE A 67 13.36 -19.55 -4.00
N ASP A 68 13.24 -20.78 -4.52
CA ASP A 68 14.03 -21.94 -4.07
C ASP A 68 13.90 -22.22 -2.57
N HIS A 69 12.78 -21.86 -1.95
CA HIS A 69 12.52 -21.95 -0.51
C HIS A 69 13.56 -21.22 0.36
N ASP A 70 14.09 -20.08 -0.12
CA ASP A 70 14.98 -19.24 0.68
C ASP A 70 14.32 -18.84 2.02
N PRO A 71 14.99 -19.08 3.18
CA PRO A 71 14.41 -18.76 4.49
C PRO A 71 14.10 -17.28 4.71
N GLY A 72 14.88 -16.37 4.11
CA GLY A 72 14.63 -14.93 4.20
C GLY A 72 13.39 -14.52 3.41
N VAL A 73 13.20 -15.12 2.22
CA VAL A 73 11.97 -14.94 1.43
C VAL A 73 10.76 -15.49 2.18
N ILE A 74 10.87 -16.69 2.77
CA ILE A 74 9.80 -17.29 3.57
C ILE A 74 9.40 -16.34 4.70
N ALA A 75 10.36 -15.81 5.46
CA ALA A 75 10.09 -14.89 6.56
C ALA A 75 9.37 -13.61 6.10
N VAL A 76 9.80 -13.02 4.98
CA VAL A 76 9.16 -11.81 4.42
C VAL A 76 7.73 -12.10 3.95
N VAL A 77 7.52 -13.17 3.19
CA VAL A 77 6.20 -13.49 2.63
C VAL A 77 5.24 -13.94 3.73
N GLU A 78 5.69 -14.76 4.68
CA GLU A 78 4.91 -15.17 5.84
C GLU A 78 4.48 -13.97 6.68
N GLU A 79 5.41 -13.07 7.02
CA GLU A 79 5.07 -11.86 7.78
C GLU A 79 4.09 -10.97 7.01
N ALA A 80 4.31 -10.75 5.70
CA ALA A 80 3.40 -9.96 4.88
C ALA A 80 2.00 -10.57 4.85
N GLN A 81 1.87 -11.88 4.65
CA GLN A 81 0.59 -12.57 4.66
C GLN A 81 -0.09 -12.55 6.04
N PHE A 82 0.67 -12.77 7.12
CA PHE A 82 0.17 -12.73 8.48
C PHE A 82 -0.38 -11.35 8.85
N ARG A 83 0.33 -10.29 8.44
CA ARG A 83 -0.05 -8.89 8.72
C ARG A 83 -1.02 -8.31 7.70
N GLY A 84 -1.37 -9.03 6.63
CA GLY A 84 -2.22 -8.53 5.55
C GLY A 84 -1.57 -7.39 4.76
N LEU A 85 -0.25 -7.41 4.58
CA LEU A 85 0.52 -6.38 3.88
C LEU A 85 1.02 -6.88 2.52
N ASN A 86 1.35 -5.94 1.63
CA ASN A 86 2.05 -6.26 0.40
C ASN A 86 3.53 -6.57 0.66
N ILE A 87 4.22 -7.09 -0.35
CA ILE A 87 5.70 -7.08 -0.39
C ILE A 87 6.18 -5.98 -1.32
N ARG A 88 7.38 -5.47 -1.08
CA ARG A 88 8.02 -4.42 -1.88
C ARG A 88 9.29 -4.95 -2.51
N PHE A 89 9.49 -4.63 -3.78
CA PHE A 89 10.75 -4.78 -4.49
C PHE A 89 11.39 -3.43 -4.72
N TRP A 90 12.73 -3.37 -4.65
CA TRP A 90 13.54 -2.24 -5.09
C TRP A 90 14.92 -2.72 -5.53
N ARG A 91 15.59 -1.95 -6.39
CA ARG A 91 16.99 -2.21 -6.73
C ARG A 91 17.88 -1.48 -5.72
N ASN A 92 18.75 -2.21 -5.04
CA ASN A 92 19.82 -1.61 -4.25
C ASN A 92 21.01 -1.32 -5.17
N GLU A 93 21.21 -0.06 -5.53
CA GLU A 93 22.28 0.36 -6.45
C GLU A 93 23.67 0.04 -5.91
N THR A 94 23.89 0.16 -4.60
CA THR A 94 25.19 -0.11 -3.97
C THR A 94 25.58 -1.58 -4.05
N ARG A 95 24.59 -2.49 -3.98
CA ARG A 95 24.82 -3.95 -4.01
C ARG A 95 24.57 -4.58 -5.37
N GLY A 96 23.99 -3.84 -6.32
CA GLY A 96 23.54 -4.35 -7.61
C GLY A 96 22.48 -5.45 -7.50
N ALA A 97 21.78 -5.54 -6.37
CA ALA A 97 20.85 -6.61 -6.05
C ALA A 97 19.40 -6.11 -6.04
N VAL A 98 18.47 -6.97 -6.45
CA VAL A 98 17.04 -6.74 -6.21
C VAL A 98 16.77 -7.13 -4.76
N MET A 99 16.17 -6.23 -4.01
CA MET A 99 15.79 -6.46 -2.63
C MET A 99 14.28 -6.70 -2.55
N MET A 100 13.88 -7.50 -1.58
CA MET A 100 12.51 -7.76 -1.22
C MET A 100 12.31 -7.53 0.29
N SER A 101 11.21 -6.89 0.67
CA SER A 101 10.80 -6.75 2.07
C SER A 101 9.29 -6.72 2.21
N VAL A 102 8.80 -6.79 3.45
CA VAL A 102 7.41 -6.45 3.76
C VAL A 102 7.20 -4.97 3.40
N ALA A 103 6.11 -4.66 2.71
CA ALA A 103 5.70 -3.30 2.40
C ALA A 103 4.95 -2.68 3.59
N LYS A 104 4.67 -1.38 3.51
CA LYS A 104 3.80 -0.69 4.48
C LYS A 104 2.34 -0.64 4.03
N SER A 105 2.09 -0.81 2.73
CA SER A 105 0.76 -0.80 2.16
C SER A 105 0.01 -2.08 2.49
N ILE A 106 -1.31 -1.95 2.65
CA ILE A 106 -2.18 -3.06 3.00
C ILE A 106 -2.57 -3.82 1.73
N ASP A 107 -2.63 -5.14 1.83
CA ASP A 107 -3.04 -5.99 0.73
C ASP A 107 -4.47 -5.67 0.29
N GLY A 108 -4.63 -5.37 -1.00
CA GLY A 108 -5.94 -5.03 -1.58
C GLY A 108 -6.53 -3.71 -1.11
N SER A 109 -5.77 -2.84 -0.41
CA SER A 109 -6.27 -1.52 -0.06
C SER A 109 -6.54 -0.68 -1.30
N ALA A 110 -7.68 0.02 -1.33
CA ALA A 110 -7.94 1.00 -2.38
C ALA A 110 -6.96 2.18 -2.27
N SER A 111 -6.81 2.92 -3.37
CA SER A 111 -6.24 4.28 -3.39
C SER A 111 -7.33 5.25 -3.82
N ILE A 112 -7.26 6.48 -3.32
CA ILE A 112 -8.07 7.60 -3.81
C ILE A 112 -7.13 8.62 -4.42
N ASP A 113 -7.22 8.83 -5.72
CA ASP A 113 -6.43 9.85 -6.41
C ASP A 113 -7.29 11.09 -6.63
N LEU A 114 -6.87 12.20 -6.04
CA LEU A 114 -7.57 13.49 -6.14
C LEU A 114 -6.70 14.52 -6.84
N SER A 115 -7.31 15.45 -7.57
CA SER A 115 -6.59 16.69 -7.94
C SER A 115 -6.20 17.44 -6.67
N ASN A 116 -5.07 18.15 -6.70
CA ASN A 116 -4.62 18.95 -5.54
C ASN A 116 -5.74 19.82 -4.95
N ASP A 117 -6.49 20.53 -5.79
CA ASP A 117 -7.60 21.39 -5.33
C ASP A 117 -8.65 20.61 -4.53
N ASN A 118 -9.03 19.42 -5.01
CA ASN A 118 -10.00 18.57 -4.31
C ASN A 118 -9.39 17.94 -3.05
N ALA A 119 -8.10 17.59 -3.08
CA ALA A 119 -7.40 17.05 -1.92
C ALA A 119 -7.33 18.10 -0.79
N TYR A 120 -6.92 19.34 -1.08
CA TYR A 120 -6.88 20.40 -0.08
C TYR A 120 -8.26 20.79 0.42
N ALA A 121 -9.27 20.82 -0.46
CA ALA A 121 -10.64 21.09 -0.06
C ALA A 121 -11.18 19.98 0.86
N LEU A 122 -10.82 18.72 0.58
CA LEU A 122 -11.17 17.58 1.43
C LEU A 122 -10.48 17.68 2.80
N LEU A 123 -9.17 17.94 2.84
CA LEU A 123 -8.43 18.12 4.08
C LEU A 123 -9.02 19.27 4.93
N ASP A 124 -9.33 20.40 4.31
CA ASP A 124 -9.95 21.55 4.99
C ASP A 124 -11.33 21.24 5.57
N ALA A 125 -12.17 20.53 4.82
CA ALA A 125 -13.50 20.15 5.24
C ALA A 125 -13.47 19.13 6.39
N LEU A 126 -12.43 18.29 6.44
CA LEU A 126 -12.14 17.38 7.56
C LEU A 126 -11.52 18.10 8.77
N GLY A 127 -11.00 19.32 8.58
CA GLY A 127 -10.28 20.08 9.60
C GLY A 127 -8.85 19.60 9.80
N ILE A 128 -8.23 19.06 8.75
CA ILE A 128 -6.84 18.62 8.67
C ILE A 128 -6.05 19.68 7.90
N ASP A 129 -4.80 19.94 8.30
CA ASP A 129 -3.94 20.89 7.62
C ASP A 129 -3.73 20.52 6.15
N ARG A 130 -3.69 21.55 5.29
CA ARG A 130 -3.60 21.42 3.83
C ARG A 130 -2.15 21.20 3.39
N ASP A 131 -1.62 20.03 3.71
CA ASP A 131 -0.27 19.64 3.33
C ASP A 131 -0.27 18.68 2.14
N ASP A 132 0.77 18.78 1.30
CA ASP A 132 0.98 17.91 0.13
C ASP A 132 1.20 16.45 0.52
N CYS A 133 1.77 16.24 1.70
CA CYS A 133 1.96 14.92 2.27
C CYS A 133 1.58 14.92 3.75
N GLY A 134 1.02 13.82 4.22
CA GLY A 134 0.66 13.69 5.62
C GLY A 134 0.10 12.33 5.95
N GLN A 135 -0.30 12.18 7.21
CA GLN A 135 -0.88 10.95 7.72
C GLN A 135 -1.92 11.25 8.80
N ILE A 136 -2.90 10.38 8.92
CA ILE A 136 -3.89 10.40 9.99
C ILE A 136 -4.20 8.97 10.43
N GLY A 137 -4.36 8.74 11.74
CA GLY A 137 -4.74 7.42 12.25
C GLY A 137 -6.12 7.01 11.74
N LEU A 138 -6.31 5.73 11.39
CA LEU A 138 -7.58 5.25 10.83
C LEU A 138 -8.75 5.47 11.80
N SER A 139 -8.53 5.30 13.10
CA SER A 139 -9.53 5.54 14.14
C SER A 139 -9.94 7.02 14.21
N GLU A 140 -8.97 7.93 14.13
CA GLU A 140 -9.21 9.36 14.11
C GLU A 140 -9.98 9.77 12.85
N LEU A 141 -9.55 9.29 11.68
CA LEU A 141 -10.25 9.53 10.42
C LEU A 141 -11.70 9.03 10.48
N ARG A 142 -11.96 7.85 11.05
CA ARG A 142 -13.33 7.34 11.25
C ARG A 142 -14.16 8.31 12.11
N THR A 143 -13.61 8.82 13.21
CA THR A 143 -14.31 9.81 14.05
C THR A 143 -14.63 11.08 13.27
N ILE A 144 -13.69 11.58 12.47
CA ILE A 144 -13.86 12.79 11.67
C ILE A 144 -14.92 12.59 10.57
N VAL A 145 -14.84 11.50 9.81
CA VAL A 145 -15.74 11.23 8.68
C VAL A 145 -17.17 10.88 9.16
N THR A 146 -17.32 10.32 10.36
CA THR A 146 -18.63 10.02 10.94
C THR A 146 -19.31 11.21 11.62
N ASP A 147 -18.61 12.33 11.80
CA ASP A 147 -19.16 13.56 12.38
C ASP A 147 -20.22 14.19 11.45
N PRO A 148 -21.49 14.31 11.88
CA PRO A 148 -22.57 14.84 11.07
C PRO A 148 -22.34 16.28 10.58
N ALA A 149 -21.67 17.13 11.38
CA ALA A 149 -21.40 18.51 11.00
C ALA A 149 -20.40 18.59 9.85
N ARG A 150 -19.35 17.76 9.90
CA ARG A 150 -18.35 17.65 8.83
C ARG A 150 -18.94 17.01 7.57
N ARG A 151 -19.78 15.99 7.71
CA ARG A 151 -20.51 15.40 6.56
C ARG A 151 -21.40 16.42 5.85
N SER A 152 -22.19 17.18 6.60
CA SER A 152 -23.03 18.23 6.01
C SER A 152 -22.21 19.29 5.27
N ARG A 153 -21.00 19.63 5.76
CA ARG A 153 -20.10 20.56 5.07
C ARG A 153 -19.54 19.96 3.78
N LEU A 154 -19.06 18.70 3.84
CA LEU A 154 -18.58 17.96 2.67
C LEU A 154 -19.65 17.86 1.56
N ASP A 155 -20.90 17.61 1.92
CA ASP A 155 -22.00 17.56 0.97
C ASP A 155 -22.29 18.93 0.33
N THR A 156 -22.21 20.01 1.13
CA THR A 156 -22.39 21.39 0.66
C THR A 156 -21.29 21.79 -0.33
N ASP A 157 -20.07 21.35 -0.09
CA ASP A 157 -18.90 21.63 -0.92
C ASP A 157 -18.77 20.67 -2.13
N GLY A 158 -19.72 19.73 -2.30
CA GLY A 158 -19.73 18.75 -3.40
C GLY A 158 -18.69 17.62 -3.25
N LEU A 159 -18.15 17.45 -2.04
CA LEU A 159 -17.10 16.49 -1.69
C LEU A 159 -17.62 15.22 -1.03
N GLY A 160 -18.94 15.08 -0.81
CA GLY A 160 -19.55 13.93 -0.12
C GLY A 160 -19.10 12.56 -0.65
N ARG A 161 -18.93 12.43 -1.98
CA ARG A 161 -18.41 11.20 -2.60
C ARG A 161 -17.01 10.79 -2.13
N TYR A 162 -16.17 11.76 -1.75
CA TYR A 162 -14.82 11.50 -1.27
C TYR A 162 -14.83 11.08 0.20
N ALA A 163 -15.80 11.56 0.98
CA ALA A 163 -16.04 11.09 2.33
C ALA A 163 -16.41 9.61 2.34
N ASP A 164 -17.28 9.18 1.42
CA ASP A 164 -17.66 7.76 1.27
C ASP A 164 -16.46 6.90 0.86
N GLN A 165 -15.57 7.42 0.02
CA GLN A 165 -14.35 6.72 -0.37
C GLN A 165 -13.36 6.62 0.78
N LEU A 166 -13.18 7.68 1.58
CA LEU A 166 -12.36 7.66 2.80
C LEU A 166 -12.93 6.68 3.83
N GLU A 167 -14.26 6.61 3.97
CA GLU A 167 -14.90 5.63 4.84
C GLU A 167 -14.63 4.19 4.36
N ARG A 168 -14.64 3.95 3.04
CA ARG A 168 -14.24 2.63 2.48
C ARG A 168 -12.78 2.31 2.72
N LEU A 169 -11.86 3.28 2.57
CA LEU A 169 -10.47 3.12 3.00
C LEU A 169 -10.39 2.81 4.49
N ALA A 170 -11.28 3.41 5.28
CA ALA A 170 -11.37 3.18 6.69
C ALA A 170 -11.99 1.83 7.06
N THR A 171 -12.57 1.05 6.14
CA THR A 171 -13.16 -0.26 6.44
C THR A 171 -12.16 -1.41 6.41
N VAL A 172 -10.86 -1.12 6.25
CA VAL A 172 -9.81 -2.15 6.25
C VAL A 172 -9.91 -3.03 7.51
N GLU A 173 -10.04 -4.34 7.27
CA GLU A 173 -10.10 -5.36 8.32
C GLU A 173 -8.81 -5.40 9.14
N ARG A 174 -8.96 -5.80 10.40
CA ARG A 174 -7.96 -5.62 11.47
C ARG A 174 -6.61 -6.25 11.08
N THR A 175 -5.61 -5.41 10.87
CA THR A 175 -4.22 -5.75 11.13
C THR A 175 -3.98 -5.66 12.64
N GLU A 176 -3.04 -6.42 13.20
CA GLU A 176 -2.59 -6.19 14.59
C GLU A 176 -1.98 -4.79 14.77
N ASP A 177 -1.48 -4.23 13.67
CA ASP A 177 -0.85 -2.93 13.63
C ASP A 177 -1.85 -1.77 13.55
N GLU A 178 -1.40 -0.61 14.02
CA GLU A 178 -2.09 0.66 13.84
C GLU A 178 -2.03 1.13 12.38
N VAL A 179 -3.19 1.14 11.74
CA VAL A 179 -3.37 1.61 10.36
C VAL A 179 -3.53 3.12 10.33
N HIS A 180 -2.89 3.74 9.36
CA HIS A 180 -2.99 5.15 9.03
C HIS A 180 -3.47 5.30 7.59
N VAL A 181 -4.18 6.40 7.31
CA VAL A 181 -4.31 6.89 5.94
C VAL A 181 -3.18 7.88 5.70
N VAL A 182 -2.39 7.63 4.66
CA VAL A 182 -1.28 8.48 4.23
C VAL A 182 -1.60 9.10 2.89
N TRP A 183 -1.14 10.33 2.66
CA TRP A 183 -1.25 10.99 1.37
C TRP A 183 0.05 11.62 0.92
N GLY A 184 0.23 11.68 -0.40
CA GLY A 184 1.42 12.22 -1.08
C GLY A 184 1.46 11.82 -2.54
#